data_AF-A0A0H2RBI6-F1
#
_entry.id   AF-A0A0H2RBI6-F1
#
_cell.length_a   1.000
_cell.length_b   1.000
_cell.length_c   1.000
_cell.angle_alpha   90.00
_cell.angle_beta   90.00
_cell.angle_gamma   90.00
#
_symmetry.space_group_name_H-M   'P 1'
#
loop_
_entity.id
_entity.type
_entity.pdbx_description
1 polymer ?
#
loop_
_entity_poly.entity_id
_entity_poly.type
_entity_poly.pdbx_seq_one_letter_code
_entity_poly.pdbx_strand_id
1 'polypeptide(L)'
;MSSSPPPPYSETAPCQCQIRAREERQVAPDPPANMKGNIAYGYKVDPTHANKIVRKVVGHRKSHLTEKTCVFWATVQSAIPLRLGSEDMHLEVRRDLDPSELRGGTSLLGYFIVLATGHSRLLPSKRRIDRLKKVLRTDAEPEWCEIW
;
A
#
# COMPACT_ATOMS: atom_id res chain seq x y z
N MET A 1 24.90 -55.69 18.88
CA MET A 1 25.07 -54.22 18.95
C MET A 1 23.77 -53.61 18.45
N SER A 2 22.90 -53.17 19.35
CA SER A 2 21.62 -52.53 18.99
C SER A 2 21.84 -51.03 18.84
N SER A 3 21.62 -50.52 17.63
CA SER A 3 21.61 -49.08 17.36
C SER A 3 20.24 -48.51 17.75
N SER A 4 20.21 -47.57 18.69
CA SER A 4 19.01 -46.85 19.07
C SER A 4 18.48 -46.00 17.90
N PRO A 5 17.15 -45.85 17.75
CA PRO A 5 16.57 -45.00 16.72
C PRO A 5 16.86 -43.51 17.01
N PRO A 6 16.90 -42.65 15.98
CA PRO A 6 17.07 -41.21 16.18
C PRO A 6 15.85 -40.63 16.93
N PRO A 7 16.04 -39.58 17.75
CA PRO A 7 14.94 -38.97 18.46
C PRO A 7 13.93 -38.35 17.48
N PRO A 8 12.63 -38.28 17.84
CA PRO A 8 11.62 -37.65 17.00
C PRO A 8 11.95 -36.17 16.86
N TYR A 9 11.84 -35.65 15.63
CA TYR A 9 11.91 -34.22 15.33
C TYR A 9 10.98 -33.48 16.30
N SER A 10 11.56 -32.82 17.30
CA SER A 10 10.80 -31.96 18.18
C SER A 10 10.39 -30.76 17.34
N GLU A 11 9.10 -30.62 17.04
CA GLU A 11 8.54 -29.35 16.59
C GLU A 11 8.87 -28.32 17.68
N THR A 12 9.94 -27.56 17.48
CA THR A 12 10.37 -26.54 18.42
C THR A 12 9.27 -25.50 18.49
N ALA A 13 8.61 -25.43 19.65
CA ALA A 13 7.65 -24.37 19.93
C ALA A 13 8.32 -23.02 19.63
N PRO A 14 7.67 -22.14 18.86
CA PRO A 14 8.30 -20.91 18.40
C PRO A 14 8.76 -20.07 19.60
N CYS A 15 9.99 -19.56 19.55
CA CYS A 15 10.51 -18.69 20.61
C CYS A 15 9.65 -17.43 20.73
N GLN A 16 9.67 -16.76 21.89
CA GLN A 16 8.99 -15.46 22.04
C GLN A 16 9.38 -14.45 20.96
N CYS A 17 10.60 -14.51 20.44
CA CYS A 17 11.05 -13.74 19.28
C CYS A 17 10.24 -14.04 18.00
N GLN A 18 10.00 -15.31 17.71
CA GLN A 18 9.24 -15.78 16.56
C GLN A 18 7.74 -15.53 16.75
N ILE A 19 7.24 -15.66 17.98
CA ILE A 19 5.86 -15.32 18.33
C ILE A 19 5.63 -13.82 18.14
N ARG A 20 6.47 -12.94 18.68
CA ARG A 20 6.38 -11.48 18.46
C ARG A 20 6.53 -11.09 16.99
N ALA A 21 7.47 -11.72 16.27
CA ALA A 21 7.63 -11.49 14.84
C ALA A 21 6.39 -11.95 14.01
N ARG A 22 5.63 -12.93 14.52
CA ARG A 22 4.41 -13.47 13.90
C ARG A 22 3.15 -12.70 14.32
N GLU A 23 3.11 -12.15 15.53
CA GLU A 23 1.97 -11.42 16.11
C GLU A 23 1.81 -9.99 15.55
N GLU A 24 2.84 -9.40 14.94
CA GLU A 24 2.78 -8.00 14.45
C GLU A 24 2.57 -7.85 12.94
N ARG A 25 2.62 -8.94 12.15
CA ARG A 25 2.45 -8.86 10.69
C ARG A 25 0.99 -8.96 10.31
N GLN A 26 0.39 -7.81 10.04
CA GLN A 26 -0.95 -7.72 9.47
C GLN A 26 -0.94 -8.22 8.03
N VAL A 27 -2.02 -8.89 7.63
CA VAL A 27 -2.19 -9.45 6.28
C VAL A 27 -3.47 -8.86 5.70
N ALA A 28 -3.43 -8.49 4.42
CA ALA A 28 -4.59 -8.06 3.66
C ALA A 28 -5.64 -9.18 3.61
N PRO A 29 -6.94 -8.85 3.62
CA PRO A 29 -8.00 -9.84 3.43
C PRO A 29 -7.83 -10.58 2.10
N ASP A 30 -8.45 -11.74 1.94
CA ASP A 30 -8.45 -12.42 0.63
C ASP A 30 -9.08 -11.50 -0.43
N PRO A 31 -8.53 -11.46 -1.65
CA PRO A 31 -9.10 -10.69 -2.74
C PRO A 31 -10.47 -11.25 -3.17
N PRO A 32 -11.38 -10.41 -3.68
CA PRO A 32 -12.66 -10.86 -4.20
C PRO A 32 -12.47 -11.89 -5.33
N ALA A 33 -13.24 -12.98 -5.30
CA ALA A 33 -13.10 -14.09 -6.25
C ALA A 33 -13.36 -13.71 -7.71
N ASN A 34 -14.06 -12.59 -7.94
CA ASN A 34 -14.37 -12.05 -9.26
C ASN A 34 -13.29 -11.12 -9.82
N MET A 35 -12.35 -10.64 -8.99
CA MET A 35 -11.23 -9.83 -9.47
C MET A 35 -10.15 -10.72 -10.08
N LYS A 36 -9.67 -10.35 -11.27
CA LYS A 36 -8.63 -11.10 -12.00
C LYS A 36 -7.55 -10.14 -12.48
N GLY A 37 -6.33 -10.65 -12.66
CA GLY A 37 -5.19 -9.85 -13.14
C GLY A 37 -4.41 -9.17 -12.02
N ASN A 38 -3.80 -8.03 -12.32
CA ASN A 38 -2.97 -7.27 -11.38
C ASN A 38 -3.86 -6.53 -10.39
N ILE A 39 -3.92 -7.04 -9.16
CA ILE A 39 -4.71 -6.46 -8.07
C ILE A 39 -3.84 -6.03 -6.90
N ALA A 40 -4.26 -4.93 -6.28
CA ALA A 40 -3.61 -4.36 -5.12
C ALA A 40 -4.63 -4.01 -4.03
N TYR A 41 -4.20 -4.14 -2.79
CA TYR A 41 -4.93 -3.70 -1.61
C TYR A 41 -4.31 -2.39 -1.09
N GLY A 42 -5.13 -1.38 -0.87
CA GLY A 42 -4.62 -0.05 -0.55
C GLY A 42 -5.65 1.08 -0.64
N TYR A 43 -5.18 2.30 -0.86
CA TYR A 43 -6.02 3.50 -0.80
C TYR A 43 -6.17 4.17 -2.16
N LYS A 44 -7.42 4.40 -2.57
CA LYS A 44 -7.73 5.33 -3.66
C LYS A 44 -7.32 6.75 -3.27
N VAL A 45 -6.69 7.47 -4.18
CA VAL A 45 -6.30 8.86 -3.97
C VAL A 45 -7.51 9.76 -4.21
N ASP A 46 -7.98 10.43 -3.15
CA ASP A 46 -8.97 11.49 -3.30
C ASP A 46 -8.33 12.70 -4.00
N PRO A 47 -8.81 13.10 -5.20
CA PRO A 47 -8.18 14.17 -5.97
C PRO A 47 -8.30 15.54 -5.28
N THR A 48 -9.31 15.76 -4.45
CA THR A 48 -9.50 17.02 -3.72
C THR A 48 -8.44 17.18 -2.63
N HIS A 49 -8.22 16.14 -1.83
CA HIS A 49 -7.19 16.10 -0.79
C HIS A 49 -5.79 16.09 -1.39
N ALA A 50 -5.56 15.31 -2.44
CA ALA A 50 -4.28 15.28 -3.13
C ALA A 50 -3.93 16.65 -3.73
N ASN A 51 -4.89 17.34 -4.36
CA ASN A 51 -4.67 18.71 -4.84
C ASN A 51 -4.40 19.70 -3.70
N LYS A 52 -5.03 19.55 -2.52
CA LYS A 52 -4.71 20.37 -1.33
C LYS A 52 -3.28 20.13 -0.86
N ILE A 53 -2.79 18.89 -0.88
CA ILE A 53 -1.41 18.55 -0.54
C ILE A 53 -0.45 19.21 -1.53
N VAL A 54 -0.68 19.04 -2.83
CA VAL A 54 0.17 19.65 -3.88
C VAL A 54 0.20 21.17 -3.76
N ARG A 55 -0.95 21.83 -3.61
CA ARG A 55 -1.03 23.29 -3.47
C ARG A 55 -0.29 23.84 -2.26
N LYS A 56 -0.16 23.06 -1.18
CA LYS A 56 0.65 23.47 -0.01
C LYS A 56 2.14 23.53 -0.31
N VAL A 57 2.61 22.73 -1.27
CA VAL A 57 4.03 22.63 -1.62
C VAL A 57 4.38 23.62 -2.73
N VAL A 58 3.59 23.68 -3.81
CA VAL A 58 3.90 24.50 -5.00
C VAL A 58 3.05 25.76 -5.14
N GLY A 59 2.17 26.04 -4.16
CA GLY A 59 1.26 27.19 -4.18
C GLY A 59 0.11 27.05 -5.18
N HIS A 60 -0.38 28.19 -5.67
CA HIS A 60 -1.50 28.26 -6.64
C HIS A 60 -1.06 28.18 -8.11
N ARG A 61 0.20 27.82 -8.38
CA ARG A 61 0.71 27.68 -9.75
C ARG A 61 -0.04 26.58 -10.49
N LYS A 62 -0.33 26.80 -11.78
CA LYS A 62 -0.81 25.74 -12.66
C LYS A 62 0.32 24.73 -12.87
N SER A 63 0.08 23.50 -12.44
CA SER A 63 0.98 22.35 -12.62
C SER A 63 0.32 21.29 -13.48
N HIS A 64 1.08 20.69 -14.39
CA HIS A 64 0.64 19.55 -15.19
C HIS A 64 0.61 18.26 -14.36
N LEU A 65 -0.06 17.22 -14.85
CA LEU A 65 -0.28 15.96 -14.11
C LEU A 65 1.01 15.37 -13.52
N THR A 66 2.07 15.23 -14.32
CA THR A 66 3.34 14.61 -13.89
C THR A 66 3.94 15.32 -12.68
N GLU A 67 4.02 16.66 -12.70
CA GLU A 67 4.48 17.47 -11.57
C GLU A 67 3.60 17.26 -10.34
N LYS A 68 2.27 17.27 -10.51
CA LYS A 68 1.35 17.03 -9.39
C LYS A 68 1.55 15.65 -8.78
N THR A 69 1.69 14.62 -9.61
CA THR A 69 1.94 13.24 -9.18
C THR A 69 3.26 13.15 -8.43
N CYS A 70 4.35 13.70 -8.98
CA CYS A 70 5.67 13.71 -8.34
C CYS A 70 5.64 14.44 -7.00
N VAL A 71 5.05 15.64 -6.94
CA VAL A 71 4.96 16.43 -5.71
C VAL A 71 4.10 15.72 -4.67
N PHE A 72 2.96 15.19 -5.07
CA PHE A 72 2.08 14.41 -4.19
C PHE A 72 2.83 13.21 -3.61
N TRP A 73 3.44 12.40 -4.47
CA TRP A 73 4.10 11.17 -4.05
C TRP A 73 5.34 11.44 -3.19
N ALA A 74 6.16 12.42 -3.55
CA ALA A 74 7.28 12.85 -2.74
C ALA A 74 6.82 13.33 -1.34
N THR A 75 5.68 14.02 -1.27
CA THR A 75 5.09 14.43 0.02
C THR A 75 4.67 13.22 0.85
N VAL A 76 4.01 12.23 0.25
CA VAL A 76 3.63 10.99 0.94
C VAL A 76 4.87 10.24 1.44
N GLN A 77 5.88 10.05 0.59
CA GLN A 77 7.13 9.37 0.94
C GLN A 77 7.90 10.10 2.05
N SER A 78 7.88 11.43 2.07
CA SER A 78 8.54 12.20 3.15
C SER A 78 7.91 11.96 4.53
N ALA A 79 6.59 11.75 4.57
CA ALA A 79 5.87 11.48 5.81
C ALA A 79 5.96 10.00 6.23
N ILE A 80 6.23 9.12 5.27
CA ILE A 80 6.30 7.68 5.47
C ILE A 80 7.53 7.14 4.73
N PRO A 81 8.73 7.29 5.32
CA PRO A 81 9.97 6.93 4.65
C PRO A 81 9.90 5.51 4.11
N LEU A 82 10.29 5.32 2.86
CA LEU A 82 10.35 3.99 2.25
C LEU A 82 11.26 3.10 3.08
N ARG A 83 10.86 1.84 3.24
CA ARG A 83 11.69 0.80 3.81
C ARG A 83 11.85 -0.26 2.75
N LEU A 84 13.08 -0.66 2.49
CA LEU A 84 13.36 -1.76 1.58
C LEU A 84 12.72 -3.05 2.12
N GLY A 85 12.02 -3.79 1.25
CA GLY A 85 11.42 -5.09 1.55
C GLY A 85 9.90 -5.05 1.69
N SER A 86 9.36 -5.94 2.52
CA SER A 86 7.91 -6.22 2.65
C SER A 86 7.03 -5.08 3.18
N GLU A 87 7.59 -3.94 3.56
CA GLU A 87 6.85 -2.76 4.02
C GLU A 87 6.81 -1.64 2.97
N ASP A 88 7.29 -1.91 1.75
CA ASP A 88 7.36 -0.93 0.69
C ASP A 88 5.98 -0.58 0.16
N MET A 89 5.77 0.70 -0.13
CA MET A 89 4.53 1.22 -0.68
C MET A 89 4.85 1.98 -1.95
N HIS A 90 4.01 1.83 -2.95
CA HIS A 90 4.19 2.48 -4.25
C HIS A 90 2.87 3.06 -4.74
N LEU A 91 2.98 3.97 -5.69
CA LEU A 91 1.84 4.64 -6.31
C LEU A 91 1.60 4.01 -7.68
N GLU A 92 0.39 3.53 -7.91
CA GLU A 92 0.00 2.91 -9.17
C GLU A 92 -1.22 3.56 -9.80
N VAL A 93 -1.41 3.28 -11.09
CA VAL A 93 -2.58 3.72 -11.84
C VAL A 93 -3.67 2.68 -11.76
N ARG A 94 -4.87 3.15 -11.42
CA ARG A 94 -6.11 2.37 -11.37
C ARG A 94 -6.52 1.89 -12.75
N ARG A 95 -6.91 0.62 -12.84
CA ARG A 95 -7.44 0.00 -14.06
C ARG A 95 -8.96 -0.06 -14.10
N ASP A 96 -9.61 0.14 -12.95
CA ASP A 96 -11.07 0.14 -12.79
C ASP A 96 -11.75 1.42 -13.31
N LEU A 97 -10.98 2.44 -13.69
CA LEU A 97 -11.49 3.70 -14.26
C LEU A 97 -11.46 3.67 -15.78
N ASP A 98 -12.49 4.27 -16.39
CA ASP A 98 -12.51 4.44 -17.83
C ASP A 98 -11.41 5.46 -18.24
N PRO A 99 -10.64 5.21 -19.33
CA PRO A 99 -9.64 6.16 -19.81
C PRO A 99 -10.19 7.59 -20.03
N SER A 100 -11.48 7.74 -20.35
CA SER A 100 -12.15 9.04 -20.47
C SER A 100 -12.23 9.81 -19.15
N GLU A 101 -12.34 9.14 -18.00
CA GLU A 101 -12.32 9.76 -16.66
C GLU A 101 -10.92 10.29 -16.31
N LEU A 102 -9.88 9.74 -16.95
CA LEU A 102 -8.49 10.18 -16.79
C LEU A 102 -8.12 11.35 -17.74
N ARG A 103 -8.92 11.61 -18.80
CA ARG A 103 -8.63 12.67 -19.80
C ARG A 103 -8.74 14.10 -19.27
N GLY A 104 -9.19 14.31 -18.03
CA GLY A 104 -9.16 15.61 -17.35
C GLY A 104 -7.75 16.15 -17.06
N GLY A 105 -6.68 15.40 -17.39
CA GLY A 105 -5.30 15.86 -17.60
C GLY A 105 -4.57 16.48 -16.40
N THR A 106 -5.24 16.63 -15.25
CA THR A 106 -4.72 17.34 -14.08
C THR A 106 -5.20 16.74 -12.76
N SER A 107 -6.03 15.70 -12.81
CA SER A 107 -6.64 15.07 -11.63
C SER A 107 -5.80 13.87 -11.19
N LEU A 108 -5.66 13.72 -9.87
CA LEU A 108 -5.01 12.55 -9.25
C LEU A 108 -6.00 11.41 -8.95
N LEU A 109 -7.23 11.48 -9.49
CA LEU A 109 -8.31 10.50 -9.26
C LEU A 109 -7.93 9.06 -9.65
N GLY A 110 -7.06 8.92 -10.66
CA GLY A 110 -6.63 7.63 -11.19
C GLY A 110 -5.52 6.95 -10.42
N TYR A 111 -5.05 7.52 -9.31
CA TYR A 111 -3.94 6.96 -8.57
C TYR A 111 -4.40 6.15 -7.35
N PHE A 112 -3.60 5.14 -7.02
CA PHE A 112 -3.82 4.22 -5.92
C PHE A 112 -2.52 3.99 -5.17
N ILE A 113 -2.56 4.08 -3.84
CA ILE A 113 -1.38 3.79 -3.01
C ILE A 113 -1.46 2.33 -2.58
N VAL A 114 -0.54 1.52 -3.09
CA VAL A 114 -0.47 0.08 -2.87
C VAL A 114 0.15 -0.22 -1.50
N LEU A 115 -0.56 -1.00 -0.68
CA LEU A 115 -0.05 -1.56 0.57
C LEU A 115 0.36 -3.02 0.43
N ALA A 116 -0.38 -3.77 -0.39
CA ALA A 116 -0.18 -5.19 -0.64
C ALA A 116 -0.67 -5.55 -2.04
N THR A 117 -0.20 -6.67 -2.58
CA THR A 117 -0.60 -7.19 -3.89
C THR A 117 -1.27 -8.55 -3.75
N GLY A 118 -1.92 -9.02 -4.82
CA GLY A 118 -2.46 -10.39 -4.85
C GLY A 118 -1.43 -11.48 -4.54
N HIS A 119 -0.15 -11.24 -4.86
CA HIS A 119 0.96 -12.19 -4.61
C HIS A 119 1.58 -12.04 -3.21
N SER A 120 1.58 -10.83 -2.64
CA SER A 120 2.10 -10.55 -1.31
C SER A 120 1.09 -9.75 -0.52
N ARG A 121 0.40 -10.44 0.40
CA ARG A 121 -0.62 -9.84 1.26
C ARG A 121 -0.07 -9.23 2.55
N LEU A 122 1.25 -9.24 2.76
CA LEU A 122 1.84 -8.62 3.94
C LEU A 122 1.59 -7.11 3.91
N LEU A 123 1.00 -6.58 4.97
CA LEU A 123 0.76 -5.16 5.11
C LEU A 123 1.94 -4.47 5.80
N PRO A 124 2.17 -3.17 5.50
CA PRO A 124 3.02 -2.34 6.33
C PRO A 124 2.53 -2.32 7.78
N SER A 125 3.43 -2.04 8.72
CA SER A 125 3.06 -1.90 10.13
C SER A 125 1.92 -0.88 10.35
N LYS A 126 1.05 -1.15 11.34
CA LYS A 126 -0.09 -0.30 11.71
C LYS A 126 0.29 1.19 11.82
N ARG A 127 1.42 1.49 12.47
CA ARG A 127 1.94 2.86 12.61
C ARG A 127 2.18 3.55 11.26
N ARG A 128 2.62 2.82 10.22
CA ARG A 128 2.82 3.37 8.88
C ARG A 128 1.47 3.63 8.21
N ILE A 129 0.53 2.70 8.32
CA ILE A 129 -0.83 2.86 7.79
C ILE A 129 -1.52 4.07 8.45
N ASP A 130 -1.42 4.23 9.78
CA ASP A 130 -2.00 5.37 10.50
C ASP A 130 -1.40 6.72 10.03
N ARG A 131 -0.08 6.75 9.78
CA ARG A 131 0.58 7.93 9.19
C ARG A 131 0.08 8.22 7.79
N LEU A 132 -0.13 7.18 6.98
CA LEU A 132 -0.70 7.32 5.64
C LEU A 132 -2.09 7.93 5.69
N LYS A 133 -2.98 7.37 6.52
CA LYS A 133 -4.34 7.91 6.71
C LYS A 133 -4.31 9.40 7.09
N LYS A 134 -3.39 9.79 7.99
CA LYS A 134 -3.21 11.19 8.40
C LYS A 134 -2.74 12.10 7.26
N VAL A 135 -1.80 11.63 6.42
CA VAL A 135 -1.31 12.40 5.27
C VAL A 135 -2.40 12.56 4.22
N LEU A 136 -3.08 11.47 3.88
CA LEU A 136 -4.17 11.44 2.91
C LEU A 136 -5.44 12.15 3.42
N ARG A 137 -5.52 12.40 4.73
CA ARG A 137 -6.71 12.95 5.41
C ARG A 137 -7.94 12.11 5.10
N THR A 138 -7.79 10.80 5.27
CA THR A 138 -8.84 9.82 5.01
C THR A 138 -9.10 8.98 6.25
N ASP A 139 -10.37 8.73 6.51
CA ASP A 139 -10.87 7.76 7.47
C ASP A 139 -11.25 6.43 6.80
N ALA A 140 -11.33 6.40 5.47
CA ALA A 140 -11.62 5.22 4.69
C ALA A 140 -10.68 4.05 5.03
N GLU A 141 -11.19 2.84 4.87
CA GLU A 141 -10.40 1.62 4.95
C GLU A 141 -9.80 1.27 3.59
N PRO A 142 -8.66 0.58 3.55
CA PRO A 142 -8.09 0.12 2.30
C PRO A 142 -8.98 -0.94 1.65
N GLU A 143 -8.94 -1.00 0.33
CA GLU A 143 -9.78 -1.88 -0.48
C GLU A 143 -8.97 -2.53 -1.60
N TRP A 144 -9.52 -3.59 -2.20
CA TRP A 144 -8.95 -4.21 -3.38
C TRP A 144 -9.28 -3.40 -4.64
N CYS A 145 -8.30 -3.22 -5.52
CA CYS A 145 -8.42 -2.49 -6.77
C CYS A 145 -7.58 -3.17 -7.86
N GLU A 146 -8.07 -3.16 -9.10
CA GLU A 146 -7.25 -3.51 -10.26
C GLU A 146 -6.33 -2.35 -10.61
N ILE A 147 -5.07 -2.67 -10.91
CA ILE A 147 -4.00 -1.72 -11.25
C ILE A 147 -3.30 -2.14 -12.55
N TRP A 148 -2.58 -1.21 -13.18
CA TRP A 148 -1.80 -1.46 -14.39
C TRP A 148 -0.44 -2.08 -14.08
#